data_AF-A0A661J6I1-F1
#
_entry.id   AF-A0A661J6I1-F1
#
_cell.length_a   1.000
_cell.length_b   1.000
_cell.length_c   1.000
_cell.angle_alpha   90.00
_cell.angle_beta   90.00
_cell.angle_gamma   90.00
#
_symmetry.space_group_name_H-M   'P 1'
#
loop_
_entity.id
_entity.type
_entity.pdbx_description
1 polymer ?
#
loop_
_entity_poly.entity_id
_entity_poly.type
_entity_poly.pdbx_seq_one_letter_code
_entity_poly.pdbx_strand_id
1 'polypeptide(L)'
;MYFVDDIFNFPPDYAKSLCKAIINEGIKIRWTGFVNPAFFDEELATYMKKAGCAGLEFGIDSGDEIMLKNLNKRFSIEDILKASHICKKVGLPFAYYLILGGPGENHKTLKNSFIMMDKLTPTAVIAMVGIRIYPGTKLAEKAYHDGIIKKNDDLIYPKFYISKELKDEIIPIIYEEAMKRRNWIVPGLKINITQNMMEMIRRFKIKGPLWDLIGKMKRPRINPLGNERKK
;
A
#
# COMPACT_ATOMS: atom_id res chain seq x y z
N MET A 1 -4.19 -15.15 -10.45
CA MET A 1 -5.03 -15.35 -9.26
C MET A 1 -4.62 -14.33 -8.20
N TYR A 2 -5.54 -13.90 -7.36
CA TYR A 2 -5.24 -13.03 -6.22
C TYR A 2 -5.80 -13.74 -4.98
N PHE A 3 -4.95 -14.04 -4.00
CA PHE A 3 -5.40 -14.56 -2.72
C PHE A 3 -6.06 -13.42 -1.94
N VAL A 4 -7.29 -13.65 -1.49
CA VAL A 4 -8.12 -12.63 -0.81
C VAL A 4 -8.04 -12.73 0.71
N ASP A 5 -7.18 -13.61 1.23
CA ASP A 5 -6.81 -13.66 2.64
C ASP A 5 -6.32 -12.28 3.10
N ASP A 6 -6.75 -11.86 4.30
CA ASP A 6 -6.31 -10.59 4.88
C ASP A 6 -4.77 -10.54 5.01
N ILE A 7 -4.17 -11.66 5.39
CA ILE A 7 -2.73 -11.87 5.50
C ILE A 7 -2.41 -13.31 5.04
N PHE A 8 -1.93 -13.48 3.82
CA PHE A 8 -1.64 -14.80 3.25
C PHE A 8 -0.61 -15.60 4.07
N ASN A 9 0.39 -14.93 4.65
CA ASN A 9 1.44 -15.59 5.43
C ASN A 9 1.10 -15.78 6.92
N PHE A 10 -0.17 -15.70 7.31
CA PHE A 10 -0.61 -15.97 8.67
C PHE A 10 -1.72 -17.04 8.69
N PRO A 11 -1.52 -18.20 9.36
CA PRO A 11 -0.31 -18.60 10.09
C PRO A 11 0.84 -19.03 9.15
N PRO A 12 2.12 -18.82 9.51
CA PRO A 12 3.27 -19.06 8.62
C PRO A 12 3.38 -20.51 8.14
N ASP A 13 3.09 -21.48 9.02
CA ASP A 13 3.21 -22.91 8.70
C ASP A 13 2.20 -23.34 7.63
N TYR A 14 0.99 -22.77 7.69
CA TYR A 14 -0.02 -23.01 6.67
C TYR A 14 0.42 -22.45 5.32
N ALA A 15 0.93 -21.21 5.29
CA ALA A 15 1.42 -20.59 4.07
C ALA A 15 2.57 -21.39 3.43
N LYS A 16 3.51 -21.89 4.24
CA LYS A 16 4.58 -22.79 3.78
C LYS A 16 4.01 -24.10 3.23
N SER A 17 3.05 -24.71 3.94
CA SER A 17 2.42 -25.98 3.55
C SER A 17 1.64 -25.87 2.25
N LEU A 18 0.89 -24.78 2.07
CA LEU A 18 0.17 -24.49 0.83
C LEU A 18 1.13 -24.30 -0.35
N CYS A 19 2.21 -23.53 -0.18
CA CYS A 19 3.20 -23.36 -1.23
C CYS A 19 3.86 -24.70 -1.61
N LYS A 20 4.20 -25.53 -0.62
CA LYS A 20 4.75 -26.88 -0.85
C LYS A 20 3.76 -27.77 -1.59
N ALA A 21 2.48 -27.76 -1.23
CA ALA A 21 1.44 -28.52 -1.92
C ALA A 21 1.31 -28.09 -3.39
N ILE A 22 1.25 -26.78 -3.67
CA ILE A 22 1.22 -26.25 -5.05
C ILE A 22 2.40 -26.76 -5.89
N ILE A 23 3.60 -26.77 -5.29
CA ILE A 23 4.83 -27.23 -5.94
C ILE A 23 4.76 -28.74 -6.20
N ASN A 24 4.39 -29.54 -5.19
CA ASN A 24 4.36 -30.99 -5.25
C ASN A 24 3.32 -31.51 -6.26
N GLU A 25 2.16 -30.87 -6.32
CA GLU A 25 1.11 -31.17 -7.29
C GLU A 25 1.42 -30.63 -8.70
N GLY A 26 2.56 -29.94 -8.88
CA GLY A 26 2.99 -29.41 -10.17
C GLY A 26 2.08 -28.30 -10.73
N ILE A 27 1.25 -27.68 -9.90
CA ILE A 27 0.22 -26.71 -10.31
C ILE A 27 0.89 -25.46 -10.89
N LYS A 28 0.61 -25.15 -12.16
CA LYS A 28 1.15 -23.98 -12.86
C LYS A 28 0.20 -22.79 -12.74
N ILE A 29 0.33 -22.05 -11.65
CA ILE A 29 -0.45 -20.84 -11.39
C ILE A 29 0.46 -19.62 -11.24
N ARG A 30 -0.10 -18.45 -11.55
CA ARG A 30 0.50 -17.15 -11.24
C ARG A 30 -0.38 -16.44 -10.22
N TRP A 31 0.17 -16.13 -9.06
CA TRP A 31 -0.60 -15.52 -7.97
C TRP A 31 0.11 -14.36 -7.29
N THR A 32 -0.67 -13.55 -6.59
CA THR A 32 -0.23 -12.46 -5.72
C THR A 32 -1.15 -12.44 -4.48
N GLY A 33 -0.74 -11.72 -3.44
CA GLY A 33 -1.55 -11.56 -2.23
C GLY A 33 -0.90 -10.60 -1.23
N PHE A 34 -1.67 -10.22 -0.22
CA PHE A 34 -1.18 -9.43 0.91
C PHE A 34 -0.41 -10.30 1.90
N VAL A 35 0.70 -9.76 2.39
CA VAL A 35 1.55 -10.40 3.41
C VAL A 35 1.94 -9.40 4.50
N ASN A 36 2.20 -9.93 5.69
CA ASN A 36 2.68 -9.18 6.84
C ASN A 36 4.21 -9.39 6.98
N PRO A 37 5.01 -8.31 7.10
CA PRO A 37 6.46 -8.42 7.15
C PRO A 37 7.00 -9.18 8.38
N ALA A 38 6.28 -9.18 9.52
CA ALA A 38 6.74 -9.89 10.74
C ALA A 38 6.82 -11.42 10.56
N PHE A 39 6.02 -11.98 9.65
CA PHE A 39 5.93 -13.42 9.42
C PHE A 39 6.65 -13.85 8.13
N PHE A 40 7.62 -13.05 7.69
CA PHE A 40 8.24 -13.22 6.38
C PHE A 40 9.72 -13.56 6.51
N ASP A 41 10.07 -14.80 6.16
CA ASP A 41 11.44 -15.31 6.13
C ASP A 41 11.86 -15.72 4.71
N GLU A 42 13.16 -15.97 4.53
CA GLU A 42 13.72 -16.32 3.22
C GLU A 42 13.23 -17.67 2.70
N GLU A 43 12.97 -18.62 3.60
CA GLU A 43 12.46 -19.94 3.25
C GLU A 43 11.06 -19.83 2.65
N LEU A 44 10.16 -19.12 3.33
CA LEU A 44 8.80 -18.86 2.86
C LEU A 44 8.83 -18.10 1.53
N ALA A 45 9.62 -17.04 1.41
CA ALA A 45 9.76 -16.29 0.16
C ALA A 45 10.21 -17.19 -1.01
N THR A 46 11.13 -18.12 -0.75
CA THR A 46 11.61 -19.09 -1.75
C THR A 46 10.51 -20.06 -2.17
N TYR A 47 9.73 -20.59 -1.22
CA TYR A 47 8.58 -21.44 -1.54
C TYR A 47 7.50 -20.68 -2.30
N MET A 48 7.16 -19.46 -1.88
CA MET A 48 6.19 -18.61 -2.58
C MET A 48 6.59 -18.40 -4.04
N LYS A 49 7.85 -18.04 -4.31
CA LYS A 49 8.36 -17.86 -5.68
C LYS A 49 8.24 -19.15 -6.50
N LYS A 50 8.67 -20.29 -5.95
CA LYS A 50 8.56 -21.60 -6.62
C LYS A 50 7.11 -22.01 -6.87
N ALA A 51 6.20 -21.66 -5.97
CA ALA A 51 4.76 -21.90 -6.08
C ALA A 51 4.04 -20.93 -7.05
N GLY A 52 4.77 -20.06 -7.77
CA GLY A 52 4.19 -19.18 -8.77
C GLY A 52 3.77 -17.79 -8.27
N CYS A 53 4.24 -17.37 -7.09
CA CYS A 53 4.08 -15.99 -6.63
C CYS A 53 4.78 -15.03 -7.58
N ALA A 54 4.02 -14.09 -8.15
CA ALA A 54 4.50 -13.10 -9.10
C ALA A 54 4.79 -11.74 -8.47
N GLY A 55 4.37 -11.52 -7.23
CA GLY A 55 4.60 -10.29 -6.50
C GLY A 55 3.84 -10.27 -5.18
N LEU A 56 4.36 -9.50 -4.23
CA LEU A 56 3.82 -9.40 -2.88
C LEU A 56 3.37 -7.98 -2.55
N GLU A 57 2.31 -7.88 -1.76
CA GLU A 57 1.74 -6.61 -1.31
C GLU A 57 1.86 -6.52 0.20
N PHE A 58 2.47 -5.44 0.70
CA PHE A 58 2.70 -5.25 2.13
C PHE A 58 1.94 -4.03 2.62
N GLY A 59 0.95 -4.24 3.49
CA GLY A 59 0.16 -3.20 4.17
C GLY A 59 0.88 -2.60 5.37
N ILE A 60 1.96 -1.85 5.13
CA ILE A 60 2.77 -1.26 6.21
C ILE A 60 2.15 0.02 6.79
N ASP A 61 1.36 0.72 6.00
CA ASP A 61 0.67 1.98 6.25
C ASP A 61 1.55 3.20 6.56
N SER A 62 2.72 3.02 7.19
CA SER A 62 3.70 4.09 7.43
C SER A 62 5.14 3.55 7.41
N GLY A 63 6.10 4.42 7.11
CA GLY A 63 7.53 4.16 7.27
C GLY A 63 8.13 4.79 8.54
N ASP A 64 7.29 5.28 9.45
CA ASP A 64 7.69 5.89 10.71
C ASP A 64 7.26 5.04 11.92
N GLU A 65 8.17 4.85 12.88
CA GLU A 65 7.95 3.97 14.04
C GLU A 65 6.81 4.45 14.96
N ILE A 66 6.70 5.77 15.17
CA ILE A 66 5.62 6.34 16.00
C ILE A 66 4.27 6.08 15.31
N MET A 67 4.22 6.24 14.00
CA MET A 67 3.00 5.98 13.23
C MET A 67 2.64 4.49 13.17
N LEU A 68 3.61 3.58 13.07
CA LEU A 68 3.33 2.15 13.19
C LEU A 68 2.64 1.83 14.52
N LYS A 69 3.12 2.42 15.63
CA LYS A 69 2.49 2.28 16.94
C LYS A 69 1.08 2.91 16.99
N ASN A 70 0.91 4.12 16.48
CA ASN A 70 -0.38 4.82 16.46
C ASN A 70 -1.43 4.09 15.62
N LEU A 71 -1.00 3.46 14.53
CA LEU A 71 -1.84 2.65 13.65
C LEU A 71 -1.97 1.19 14.14
N ASN A 72 -1.44 0.88 15.33
CA ASN A 72 -1.51 -0.43 15.96
C ASN A 72 -0.97 -1.57 15.06
N LYS A 73 0.10 -1.29 14.33
CA LYS A 73 0.82 -2.30 13.53
C LYS A 73 1.61 -3.21 14.45
N ARG A 74 1.56 -4.51 14.15
CA ARG A 74 2.21 -5.57 14.93
C ARG A 74 3.50 -6.08 14.26
N PHE A 75 4.30 -5.15 13.75
CA PHE A 75 5.60 -5.37 13.13
C PHE A 75 6.44 -4.10 13.30
N SER A 76 7.77 -4.24 13.26
CA SER A 76 8.70 -3.13 13.42
C SER A 76 9.28 -2.62 12.09
N ILE A 77 10.08 -1.55 12.16
CA ILE A 77 10.83 -1.04 11.02
C ILE A 77 11.87 -2.08 10.53
N GLU A 78 12.45 -2.85 11.45
CA GLU A 78 13.38 -3.93 11.15
C GLU A 78 12.71 -5.05 10.33
N ASP A 79 11.47 -5.41 10.67
CA ASP A 79 10.70 -6.39 9.90
C ASP A 79 10.50 -5.93 8.44
N ILE A 80 10.18 -4.65 8.25
CA ILE A 80 10.02 -4.05 6.91
C ILE A 80 11.34 -4.05 6.12
N LEU A 81 12.45 -3.69 6.79
CA LEU A 81 13.78 -3.72 6.18
C LEU A 81 14.17 -5.14 5.76
N LYS A 82 13.97 -6.11 6.67
CA LYS A 82 14.25 -7.52 6.45
C LYS A 82 13.41 -8.09 5.30
N ALA A 83 12.10 -7.82 5.30
CA ALA A 83 11.20 -8.28 4.25
C ALA A 83 11.61 -7.74 2.87
N SER A 84 11.93 -6.46 2.78
CA SER A 84 12.42 -5.83 1.54
C SER A 84 13.72 -6.48 1.05
N HIS A 85 14.65 -6.75 1.96
CA HIS A 85 15.92 -7.41 1.63
C HIS A 85 15.68 -8.83 1.09
N ILE A 86 14.82 -9.60 1.75
CA ILE A 86 14.46 -10.96 1.33
C ILE A 86 13.80 -10.94 -0.06
N CYS A 87 12.84 -10.05 -0.30
CA CYS A 87 12.19 -9.92 -1.61
C CYS A 87 13.20 -9.64 -2.72
N LYS A 88 14.14 -8.70 -2.49
CA LYS A 88 15.21 -8.41 -3.44
C LYS A 88 16.13 -9.60 -3.67
N LYS A 89 16.58 -10.27 -2.61
CA LYS A 89 17.47 -11.44 -2.67
C LYS A 89 16.84 -12.60 -3.46
N VAL A 90 15.58 -12.88 -3.21
CA VAL A 90 14.83 -13.95 -3.90
C VAL A 90 14.39 -13.52 -5.30
N GLY A 91 14.38 -12.22 -5.60
CA GLY A 91 13.90 -11.66 -6.87
C GLY A 91 12.38 -11.75 -7.00
N LEU A 92 11.67 -11.39 -5.94
CA LEU A 92 10.22 -11.20 -5.91
C LEU A 92 9.90 -9.70 -6.00
N PRO A 93 9.15 -9.24 -7.01
CA PRO A 93 8.59 -7.89 -7.01
C PRO A 93 7.72 -7.67 -5.78
N PHE A 94 7.74 -6.46 -5.23
CA PHE A 94 6.94 -6.14 -4.05
C PHE A 94 6.48 -4.69 -4.06
N ALA A 95 5.29 -4.48 -3.50
CA ALA A 95 4.69 -3.18 -3.33
C ALA A 95 4.39 -2.89 -1.87
N TYR A 96 4.59 -1.63 -1.47
CA TYR A 96 4.17 -1.14 -0.17
C TYR A 96 2.90 -0.31 -0.28
N TYR A 97 1.96 -0.56 0.61
CA TYR A 97 0.76 0.23 0.78
C TYR A 97 0.93 1.14 1.99
N LEU A 98 0.69 2.43 1.77
CA LEU A 98 0.76 3.49 2.77
C LEU A 98 -0.63 4.12 2.96
N ILE A 99 -0.94 4.52 4.19
CA ILE A 99 -2.11 5.36 4.50
C ILE A 99 -1.60 6.57 5.26
N LEU A 100 -1.57 7.71 4.58
CA LEU A 100 -0.94 8.94 5.05
C LEU A 100 -1.96 9.87 5.68
N GLY A 101 -1.59 10.55 6.76
CA GLY A 101 -2.45 11.50 7.46
C GLY A 101 -3.26 10.88 8.60
N GLY A 102 -2.84 9.72 9.10
CA GLY A 102 -3.46 9.07 10.24
C GLY A 102 -3.35 9.87 11.55
N PRO A 103 -3.97 9.38 12.64
CA PRO A 103 -3.90 10.06 13.92
C PRO A 103 -2.46 10.16 14.45
N GLY A 104 -2.02 11.38 14.74
CA GLY A 104 -0.65 11.68 15.20
C GLY A 104 0.36 11.94 14.09
N GLU A 105 -0.04 11.87 12.81
CA GLU A 105 0.84 12.18 11.68
C GLU A 105 1.19 13.68 11.65
N ASN A 106 2.46 13.99 11.39
CA ASN A 106 3.02 15.34 11.21
C ASN A 106 4.06 15.36 10.08
N HIS A 107 4.68 16.51 9.79
CA HIS A 107 5.67 16.62 8.70
C HIS A 107 6.85 15.68 8.88
N LYS A 108 7.30 15.45 10.12
CA LYS A 108 8.45 14.59 10.40
C LYS A 108 8.11 13.13 10.11
N THR A 109 6.99 12.63 10.60
CA THR A 109 6.58 11.22 10.37
C THR A 109 6.27 10.96 8.89
N LEU A 110 5.67 11.95 8.22
CA LEU A 110 5.42 11.89 6.79
C LEU A 110 6.73 11.84 5.99
N LYS A 111 7.70 12.70 6.33
CA LYS A 111 9.04 12.72 5.72
C LYS A 111 9.79 11.40 5.95
N ASN A 112 9.70 10.84 7.15
CA ASN A 112 10.30 9.53 7.45
C ASN A 112 9.73 8.44 6.56
N SER A 113 8.43 8.44 6.30
CA SER A 113 7.79 7.50 5.38
C SER A 113 8.34 7.62 3.95
N PHE A 114 8.53 8.85 3.44
CA PHE A 114 9.12 9.07 2.12
C PHE A 114 10.56 8.55 2.04
N ILE A 115 11.40 8.92 3.01
CA ILE A 115 12.81 8.48 3.10
C ILE A 115 12.90 6.95 3.18
N MET A 116 12.01 6.33 3.96
CA MET A 116 11.96 4.88 4.08
C MET A 116 11.66 4.23 2.73
N MET A 117 10.65 4.70 1.99
CA MET A 117 10.35 4.14 0.67
C MET A 117 11.50 4.30 -0.33
N ASP A 118 12.21 5.43 -0.28
CA ASP A 118 13.40 5.65 -1.11
C ASP A 118 14.53 4.67 -0.77
N LYS A 119 14.73 4.37 0.51
CA LYS A 119 15.71 3.38 0.98
C LYS A 119 15.33 1.95 0.57
N LEU A 120 14.05 1.60 0.68
CA LEU A 120 13.58 0.25 0.39
C LEU A 120 13.49 -0.07 -1.10
N THR A 121 13.33 0.96 -1.94
CA THR A 121 13.19 0.86 -3.40
C THR A 121 12.20 -0.25 -3.84
N PRO A 122 10.94 -0.23 -3.36
CA PRO A 122 9.94 -1.20 -3.78
C PRO A 122 9.61 -1.03 -5.27
N THR A 123 9.07 -2.08 -5.88
CA THR A 123 8.59 -2.03 -7.28
C THR A 123 7.50 -0.98 -7.44
N ALA A 124 6.62 -0.84 -6.44
CA ALA A 124 5.61 0.19 -6.38
C ALA A 124 5.34 0.65 -4.93
N VAL A 125 4.90 1.90 -4.79
CA VAL A 125 4.30 2.42 -3.56
C VAL A 125 2.87 2.82 -3.90
N ILE A 126 1.89 2.29 -3.19
CA ILE A 126 0.50 2.68 -3.29
C ILE A 126 0.19 3.50 -2.06
N ALA A 127 -0.07 4.80 -2.22
CA ALA A 127 -0.36 5.68 -1.10
C ALA A 127 -1.83 6.15 -1.14
N MET A 128 -2.52 5.98 -0.03
CA MET A 128 -3.83 6.58 0.26
C MET A 128 -3.65 7.81 1.14
N VAL A 129 -4.55 8.79 1.01
CA VAL A 129 -4.56 9.98 1.86
C VAL A 129 -5.84 10.00 2.69
N GLY A 130 -5.67 10.10 4.01
CA GLY A 130 -6.74 10.01 4.99
C GLY A 130 -7.22 8.58 5.24
N ILE A 131 -7.70 8.34 6.45
CA ILE A 131 -8.23 7.02 6.86
C ILE A 131 -9.74 7.07 6.89
N ARG A 132 -10.42 6.18 6.15
CA ARG A 132 -11.88 6.08 6.21
C ARG A 132 -12.33 5.74 7.62
N ILE A 133 -13.21 6.57 8.17
CA ILE A 133 -13.76 6.37 9.51
C ILE A 133 -14.97 5.44 9.41
N TYR A 134 -14.91 4.28 10.06
CA TYR A 134 -16.02 3.33 10.16
C TYR A 134 -16.63 3.34 11.56
N PRO A 135 -17.97 3.27 11.69
CA PRO A 135 -18.62 3.24 12.99
C PRO A 135 -18.16 2.06 13.84
N GLY A 136 -18.07 2.23 15.16
CA GLY A 136 -17.66 1.18 16.09
C GLY A 136 -16.16 0.85 16.10
N THR A 137 -15.32 1.60 15.37
CA THR A 137 -13.87 1.41 15.39
C THR A 137 -13.19 2.36 16.38
N LYS A 138 -12.00 1.97 16.88
CA LYS A 138 -11.14 2.86 17.68
C LYS A 138 -10.82 4.18 16.97
N LEU A 139 -10.74 4.15 15.64
CA LEU A 139 -10.55 5.37 14.85
C LEU A 139 -11.76 6.30 14.92
N ALA A 140 -12.99 5.78 14.92
CA ALA A 140 -14.19 6.60 15.07
C ALA A 140 -14.26 7.24 16.47
N GLU A 141 -13.93 6.49 17.52
CA GLU A 141 -13.81 7.05 18.88
C GLU A 141 -12.78 8.18 18.92
N LYS A 142 -11.59 7.93 18.35
CA LYS A 142 -10.53 8.94 18.27
C LYS A 142 -10.97 10.15 17.44
N ALA A 143 -11.61 9.95 16.29
CA ALA A 143 -12.10 11.02 15.44
C ALA A 143 -13.16 11.88 16.14
N TYR A 144 -14.01 11.28 16.98
CA TYR A 144 -14.98 12.01 17.81
C TYR A 144 -14.27 12.86 18.87
N HIS A 145 -13.33 12.28 19.61
CA HIS A 145 -12.54 13.00 20.62
C HIS A 145 -11.70 14.12 20.01
N ASP A 146 -11.15 13.90 18.82
CA ASP A 146 -10.41 14.90 18.07
C ASP A 146 -11.35 15.92 17.38
N GLY A 147 -12.68 15.79 17.49
CA GLY A 147 -13.64 16.73 16.91
C GLY A 147 -13.69 16.73 15.37
N ILE A 148 -13.22 15.65 14.74
CA ILE A 148 -13.29 15.44 13.28
C ILE A 148 -14.69 14.99 12.87
N ILE A 149 -15.35 14.20 13.71
CA ILE A 149 -16.74 13.78 13.55
C ILE A 149 -17.57 14.11 14.79
N LYS A 150 -18.88 14.23 14.61
CA LYS A 150 -19.87 14.37 15.68
C LYS A 150 -20.49 13.01 16.00
N LYS A 151 -21.04 12.85 17.21
CA LYS A 151 -21.67 11.60 17.67
C LYS A 151 -22.78 11.08 16.75
N ASN A 152 -23.54 12.00 16.14
CA ASN A 152 -24.68 11.68 15.27
C ASN A 152 -24.33 11.79 13.78
N ASP A 153 -23.05 11.86 13.44
CA ASP A 153 -22.65 11.82 12.03
C ASP A 153 -23.04 10.48 11.41
N ASP A 154 -23.72 10.53 10.26
CA ASP A 154 -23.99 9.33 9.47
C ASP A 154 -22.69 8.87 8.79
N LEU A 155 -22.06 7.85 9.39
CA LEU A 155 -20.83 7.26 8.90
C LEU A 155 -21.07 6.23 7.79
N ILE A 156 -22.30 6.02 7.31
CA ILE A 156 -22.54 5.34 6.03
C ILE A 156 -21.90 6.16 4.91
N TYR A 157 -22.03 7.49 4.96
CA TYR A 157 -21.36 8.39 4.03
C TYR A 157 -19.86 8.54 4.34
N PRO A 158 -18.99 8.53 3.31
CA PRO A 158 -17.56 8.69 3.46
C PRO A 158 -17.12 9.92 4.25
N LYS A 159 -16.51 9.67 5.41
CA LYS A 159 -15.73 10.63 6.22
C LYS A 159 -14.35 10.06 6.47
N PHE A 160 -13.34 10.91 6.37
CA PHE A 160 -11.94 10.52 6.48
C PHE A 160 -11.28 11.26 7.63
N TYR A 161 -10.48 10.53 8.41
CA TYR A 161 -9.57 11.10 9.39
C TYR A 161 -8.36 11.65 8.63
N ILE A 162 -8.07 12.92 8.85
CA ILE A 162 -6.81 13.55 8.47
C ILE A 162 -6.28 14.26 9.71
N SER A 163 -5.00 14.05 10.04
CA SER A 163 -4.33 14.74 11.15
C SER A 163 -4.53 16.25 11.06
N LYS A 164 -4.91 16.88 12.17
CA LYS A 164 -5.21 18.32 12.23
C LYS A 164 -4.02 19.17 11.77
N GLU A 165 -2.82 18.76 12.13
CA GLU A 165 -1.58 19.46 11.79
C GLU A 165 -1.39 19.55 10.27
N LEU A 166 -1.73 18.49 9.55
CA LEU A 166 -1.50 18.39 8.11
C LEU A 166 -2.75 18.67 7.26
N LYS A 167 -3.89 19.02 7.86
CA LYS A 167 -5.21 19.00 7.20
C LYS A 167 -5.24 19.77 5.88
N ASP A 168 -4.62 20.96 5.86
CA ASP A 168 -4.71 21.88 4.73
C ASP A 168 -3.52 21.76 3.76
N GLU A 169 -2.49 20.97 4.10
CA GLU A 169 -1.23 20.89 3.36
C GLU A 169 -0.85 19.46 2.92
N ILE A 170 -1.50 18.43 3.48
CA ILE A 170 -1.14 17.02 3.20
C ILE A 170 -1.25 16.69 1.72
N ILE A 171 -2.27 17.23 1.05
CA ILE A 171 -2.51 16.98 -0.37
C ILE A 171 -1.40 17.58 -1.24
N PRO A 172 -1.06 18.88 -1.14
CA PRO A 172 0.11 19.45 -1.80
C PRO A 172 1.42 18.68 -1.55
N ILE A 173 1.70 18.33 -0.28
CA ILE A 173 2.94 17.62 0.09
C ILE A 173 3.01 16.26 -0.59
N ILE A 174 1.95 15.45 -0.49
CA ILE A 174 1.92 14.11 -1.09
C ILE A 174 1.98 14.21 -2.61
N TYR A 175 1.31 15.19 -3.21
CA TYR A 175 1.38 15.42 -4.64
C TYR A 175 2.82 15.70 -5.09
N GLU A 176 3.50 16.64 -4.45
CA GLU A 176 4.87 17.01 -4.79
C GLU A 176 5.84 15.82 -4.63
N GLU A 177 5.76 15.12 -3.50
CA GLU A 177 6.62 13.98 -3.19
C GLU A 177 6.35 12.78 -4.11
N ALA A 178 5.08 12.44 -4.37
CA ALA A 178 4.75 11.37 -5.31
C ALA A 178 5.18 11.73 -6.74
N MET A 179 5.08 13.00 -7.14
CA MET A 179 5.55 13.46 -8.45
C MET A 179 7.06 13.40 -8.61
N LYS A 180 7.85 13.37 -7.54
CA LYS A 180 9.31 13.10 -7.64
C LYS A 180 9.63 11.65 -8.01
N ARG A 181 8.70 10.70 -7.80
CA ARG A 181 8.97 9.25 -7.83
C ARG A 181 8.08 8.49 -8.81
N ARG A 182 8.67 7.75 -9.75
CA ARG A 182 7.90 7.10 -10.84
C ARG A 182 7.06 5.91 -10.37
N ASN A 183 7.49 5.23 -9.32
CA ASN A 183 6.86 4.04 -8.75
C ASN A 183 5.76 4.38 -7.73
N TRP A 184 5.44 5.65 -7.50
CA TRP A 184 4.38 6.07 -6.58
C TRP A 184 3.03 6.17 -7.28
N ILE A 185 2.04 5.45 -6.77
CA ILE A 185 0.69 5.40 -7.30
C ILE A 185 -0.23 5.96 -6.21
N VAL A 186 -0.88 7.09 -6.50
CA VAL A 186 -1.78 7.78 -5.55
C VAL A 186 -3.16 7.92 -6.20
N PRO A 187 -4.00 6.87 -6.14
CA PRO A 187 -5.32 6.86 -6.78
C PRO A 187 -6.19 8.06 -6.45
N GLY A 188 -6.24 8.49 -5.18
CA GLY A 188 -7.02 9.66 -4.75
C GLY A 188 -6.60 10.97 -5.43
N LEU A 189 -5.35 11.06 -5.90
CA LEU A 189 -4.79 12.21 -6.62
C LEU A 189 -4.57 11.93 -8.11
N LYS A 190 -5.03 10.78 -8.62
CA LYS A 190 -4.84 10.33 -10.02
C LYS A 190 -3.37 10.30 -10.47
N ILE A 191 -2.42 10.09 -9.53
CA ILE A 191 -0.98 10.05 -9.82
C ILE A 191 -0.60 8.64 -10.27
N ASN A 192 0.00 8.54 -11.46
CA ASN A 192 0.43 7.29 -12.10
C ASN A 192 -0.65 6.21 -12.24
N ILE A 193 -1.93 6.58 -12.07
CA ILE A 193 -3.08 5.73 -12.32
C ILE A 193 -4.25 6.60 -12.78
N THR A 194 -4.67 6.42 -14.02
CA THR A 194 -5.80 7.17 -14.62
C THR A 194 -6.85 6.20 -15.13
N GLN A 195 -8.11 6.67 -15.19
CA GLN A 195 -9.23 5.87 -15.69
C GLN A 195 -8.98 5.37 -17.13
N ASN A 196 -8.46 6.23 -18.01
CA ASN A 196 -8.12 5.85 -19.39
C ASN A 196 -7.05 4.76 -19.45
N MET A 197 -6.05 4.82 -18.56
CA MET A 197 -5.02 3.78 -18.48
C MET A 197 -5.62 2.45 -18.01
N MET A 198 -6.51 2.48 -17.02
CA MET A 198 -7.22 1.29 -16.53
C MET A 198 -8.07 0.65 -17.63
N GLU A 199 -8.82 1.46 -18.39
CA GLU A 199 -9.62 1.00 -19.52
C GLU A 199 -8.76 0.39 -20.62
N MET A 200 -7.63 1.02 -20.94
CA MET A 200 -6.66 0.50 -21.90
C MET A 200 -6.13 -0.88 -21.48
N ILE A 201 -5.70 -1.03 -20.22
CA ILE A 201 -5.18 -2.29 -19.68
C ILE A 201 -6.23 -3.41 -19.73
N ARG A 202 -7.49 -3.07 -19.41
CA ARG A 202 -8.63 -4.00 -19.54
C ARG A 202 -8.85 -4.42 -21.00
N ARG A 203 -8.78 -3.49 -21.95
CA ARG A 203 -8.92 -3.79 -23.40
C ARG A 203 -7.83 -4.72 -23.91
N PHE A 204 -6.59 -4.54 -23.46
CA PHE A 204 -5.46 -5.40 -23.86
C PHE A 204 -5.37 -6.74 -23.10
N LYS A 205 -6.35 -7.07 -22.23
CA LYS A 205 -6.41 -8.32 -21.45
C LYS A 205 -5.11 -8.65 -20.71
N ILE A 206 -4.37 -7.63 -20.28
CA ILE A 206 -3.10 -7.82 -19.58
C ILE A 206 -3.38 -8.47 -18.21
N LYS A 207 -2.66 -9.55 -17.89
CA LYS A 207 -2.82 -10.33 -16.65
C LYS A 207 -1.64 -10.15 -15.70
N GLY A 208 -1.91 -9.97 -14.41
CA GLY A 208 -0.91 -9.85 -13.35
C GLY A 208 -1.17 -8.65 -12.43
N PRO A 209 -0.31 -8.43 -11.42
CA PRO A 209 -0.40 -7.26 -10.56
C PRO A 209 -0.21 -5.99 -11.38
N LEU A 210 -1.22 -5.13 -11.36
CA LEU A 210 -1.24 -3.91 -12.15
C LEU A 210 -0.07 -2.97 -11.79
N TRP A 211 0.26 -2.88 -10.51
CA TRP A 211 1.33 -2.02 -10.01
C TRP A 211 2.71 -2.41 -10.52
N ASP A 212 2.96 -3.70 -10.80
CA ASP A 212 4.23 -4.18 -11.38
C ASP A 212 4.42 -3.65 -12.81
N LEU A 213 3.32 -3.47 -13.54
CA LEU A 213 3.34 -2.87 -14.88
C LEU A 213 3.49 -1.36 -14.80
N ILE A 214 2.72 -0.71 -13.92
CA ILE A 214 2.72 0.75 -13.77
C ILE A 214 4.09 1.26 -13.36
N GLY A 215 4.76 0.61 -12.40
CA GLY A 215 6.11 0.99 -11.98
C GLY A 215 7.14 0.95 -13.12
N LYS A 216 6.88 0.16 -14.18
CA LYS A 216 7.77 0.00 -15.35
C LYS A 216 7.39 0.90 -16.54
N MET A 217 6.20 1.49 -16.55
CA MET A 217 5.71 2.33 -17.66
C MET A 217 6.27 3.77 -17.60
N LYS A 218 6.50 4.38 -18.77
CA LYS A 218 6.82 5.82 -18.85
C LYS A 218 5.58 6.62 -18.44
N ARG A 219 5.76 7.64 -17.58
CA ARG A 219 4.64 8.48 -17.13
C ARG A 219 3.88 9.09 -18.31
N PRO A 220 2.53 9.06 -18.30
CA PRO A 220 1.75 9.86 -19.23
C PRO A 220 2.07 11.34 -19.03
N ARG A 221 2.33 12.08 -20.11
CA ARG A 221 2.45 13.55 -20.08
C ARG A 221 1.05 14.16 -19.93
N ILE A 222 0.39 13.99 -18.79
CA ILE A 222 -0.91 14.62 -18.53
C ILE A 222 -0.81 15.29 -17.17
N ASN A 223 -0.95 16.62 -17.16
CA ASN A 223 -1.06 17.42 -15.96
C ASN A 223 -2.47 17.19 -15.37
N PRO A 224 -2.64 16.50 -14.23
CA PRO A 224 -3.95 16.16 -13.68
C PRO A 224 -4.77 17.40 -13.25
N LEU A 225 -4.10 18.55 -13.10
CA LEU A 225 -4.70 19.84 -12.72
C LEU A 225 -4.91 20.78 -13.91
N GLY A 226 -4.77 20.30 -15.14
CA GLY A 226 -4.96 21.10 -16.35
C GLY A 226 -6.41 21.16 -16.83
N ASN A 227 -7.04 22.33 -16.64
CA ASN A 227 -8.29 22.81 -17.27
C ASN A 227 -9.64 22.24 -16.79
N GLU A 228 -10.11 22.71 -15.64
CA GLU A 228 -11.49 23.21 -15.55
C GLU A 228 -11.47 24.73 -15.82
N ARG A 229 -11.32 25.11 -17.10
CA ARG A 229 -11.62 26.47 -17.54
C ARG A 229 -13.06 26.48 -18.06
N LYS A 230 -13.92 27.17 -17.28
CA LYS A 230 -15.09 27.95 -17.67
C LYS A 230 -15.85 27.48 -18.93
N LYS A 231 -17.05 26.93 -18.72
CA LYS A 231 -18.19 27.21 -19.60
C LYS A 231 -18.94 28.41 -19.05
#